data_AF-A0AAQ4ET72-F1
#
_entry.id   AF-A0AAQ4ET72-F1
#
_cell.length_a   1.000
_cell.length_b   1.000
_cell.length_c   1.000
_cell.angle_alpha   90.00
_cell.angle_beta   90.00
_cell.angle_gamma   90.00
#
_symmetry.space_group_name_H-M   'P 1'
#
loop_
_entity.id
_entity.type
_entity.pdbx_description
1 polymer ?
#
loop_
_entity_poly.entity_id
_entity_poly.type
_entity_poly.pdbx_seq_one_letter_code
_entity_poly.pdbx_strand_id
1 'polypeptide(L)'
;MHEEPVLTYQCFRNATSFEDPSATDLTVLWDGGNLPEDEAVCNVSYSEPGSQGQTRFEVNAEYVPEDDNAILTGEGMRVELYLLLPPYNGQAYYFREVVTPSGPISMKIYDTNPTCENALALRTLVCPEPCSLESTR
;
A
#
# COMPACT_ATOMS: atom_id res chain seq x y z
N MET A 1 -6.18 14.63 17.85
CA MET A 1 -6.97 13.40 18.12
C MET A 1 -6.14 12.32 17.47
N HIS A 2 -5.57 11.37 18.21
CA HIS A 2 -4.72 10.35 17.56
C HIS A 2 -5.66 9.42 16.81
N GLU A 3 -5.46 9.28 15.49
CA GLU A 3 -6.30 8.42 14.66
C GLU A 3 -6.05 6.94 15.02
N GLU A 4 -7.11 6.13 14.97
CA GLU A 4 -6.99 4.70 15.23
C GLU A 4 -6.15 4.03 14.13
N PRO A 5 -5.34 2.99 14.45
CA PRO A 5 -4.59 2.27 13.44
C PRO A 5 -5.48 1.71 12.33
N VAL A 6 -5.03 1.84 11.09
CA VAL A 6 -5.78 1.39 9.91
C VAL A 6 -5.14 0.12 9.36
N LEU A 7 -5.92 -0.93 9.14
CA LEU A 7 -5.46 -2.13 8.45
C LEU A 7 -5.92 -2.09 6.99
N THR A 8 -4.99 -2.20 6.05
CA THR A 8 -5.29 -2.28 4.62
C THR A 8 -4.80 -3.59 4.01
N TYR A 9 -5.50 -4.02 2.99
CA TYR A 9 -5.31 -5.25 2.23
C TYR A 9 -4.94 -4.86 0.80
N GLN A 10 -3.76 -5.24 0.32
CA GLN A 10 -3.40 -5.08 -1.10
C GLN A 10 -4.30 -6.01 -1.91
N CYS A 11 -5.10 -5.43 -2.80
CA CYS A 11 -6.08 -6.14 -3.61
C CYS A 11 -5.59 -6.27 -5.04
N PHE A 12 -4.99 -5.21 -5.58
CA PHE A 12 -4.47 -5.20 -6.95
C PHE A 12 -3.14 -4.47 -7.03
N ARG A 13 -2.25 -4.94 -7.92
CA ARG A 13 -0.98 -4.26 -8.24
C ARG A 13 -0.53 -4.55 -9.67
N ASN A 14 0.38 -3.72 -10.19
CA ASN A 14 1.10 -4.02 -11.43
C ASN A 14 2.61 -4.25 -11.26
N ALA A 15 3.15 -3.95 -10.07
CA ALA A 15 4.55 -4.12 -9.69
C ALA A 15 4.68 -4.07 -8.16
N THR A 16 5.86 -4.37 -7.65
CA THR A 16 6.16 -4.37 -6.21
C THR A 16 7.15 -3.27 -5.83
N SER A 17 7.28 -3.03 -4.52
CA SER A 17 8.26 -2.11 -3.95
C SER A 17 9.08 -2.82 -2.88
N PHE A 18 8.52 -3.00 -1.69
CA PHE A 18 9.16 -3.70 -0.57
C PHE A 18 8.98 -5.21 -0.62
N GLU A 19 7.87 -5.68 -1.20
CA GLU A 19 7.49 -7.07 -1.22
C GLU A 19 8.07 -7.84 -2.42
N ASP A 20 8.20 -9.16 -2.26
CA ASP A 20 8.60 -10.04 -3.37
C ASP A 20 7.56 -9.99 -4.51
N PRO A 21 7.98 -10.03 -5.80
CA PRO A 21 7.07 -10.04 -6.95
C PRO A 21 5.96 -11.12 -6.90
N SER A 22 6.23 -12.23 -6.21
CA SER A 22 5.30 -13.35 -6.04
C SER A 22 4.44 -13.26 -4.78
N ALA A 23 4.62 -12.23 -3.95
CA ALA A 23 3.91 -12.05 -2.70
C ALA A 23 2.38 -11.96 -2.90
N THR A 24 1.62 -12.68 -2.08
CA THR A 24 0.16 -12.61 -2.03
C THR A 24 -0.31 -12.22 -0.62
N ASP A 25 -1.59 -11.88 -0.51
CA ASP A 25 -2.24 -11.58 0.76
C ASP A 25 -1.64 -10.43 1.56
N LEU A 26 -0.91 -9.53 0.90
CA LEU A 26 -0.18 -8.46 1.56
C LEU A 26 -1.14 -7.55 2.36
N THR A 27 -0.84 -7.37 3.63
CA THR A 27 -1.52 -6.42 4.52
C THR A 27 -0.55 -5.41 5.08
N VAL A 28 -1.05 -4.20 5.33
CA VAL A 28 -0.31 -3.13 6.00
C VAL A 28 -1.15 -2.60 7.15
N LEU A 29 -0.63 -2.69 8.37
CA LEU A 29 -1.19 -1.98 9.53
C LEU A 29 -0.44 -0.66 9.69
N TRP A 30 -1.16 0.45 9.50
CA TRP A 30 -0.66 1.81 9.62
C TRP A 30 -0.96 2.31 11.04
N ASP A 31 0.07 2.53 11.85
CA ASP A 31 -0.07 2.95 13.25
C ASP A 31 0.68 4.28 13.51
N GLY A 32 -0.09 5.36 13.65
CA GLY A 32 0.40 6.69 14.08
C GLY A 32 0.04 7.03 15.52
N GLY A 33 -0.51 6.10 16.30
CA GLY A 33 -1.20 6.39 17.56
C GLY A 33 -0.32 6.98 18.67
N ASN A 34 1.00 6.88 18.58
CA ASN A 34 1.96 7.43 19.54
C ASN A 34 3.08 8.25 18.85
N LEU A 35 2.81 8.75 17.65
CA LEU A 35 3.79 9.44 16.81
C LEU A 35 3.32 10.89 16.50
N PRO A 36 4.22 11.74 15.96
CA PRO A 36 3.83 13.00 15.33
C PRO A 36 2.68 12.83 14.33
N GLU A 37 1.90 13.89 14.11
CA GLU A 37 0.67 13.84 13.28
C GLU A 37 0.94 13.45 11.80
N ASP A 38 2.17 13.59 11.35
CA ASP A 38 2.68 13.29 10.02
C ASP A 38 3.44 11.96 9.93
N GLU A 39 3.54 11.18 11.01
CA GLU A 39 4.33 9.95 11.06
C GLU A 39 3.47 8.70 11.36
N ALA A 40 3.86 7.56 10.78
CA ALA A 40 3.30 6.26 11.12
C ALA A 40 4.35 5.13 11.03
N VAL A 41 4.18 4.08 11.85
CA VAL A 41 4.84 2.79 11.64
C VAL A 41 3.91 1.88 10.86
N CYS A 42 4.38 1.37 9.75
CA CYS A 42 3.67 0.46 8.86
C CYS A 42 4.18 -0.96 9.07
N ASN A 43 3.37 -1.81 9.67
CA ASN A 43 3.66 -3.23 9.81
C ASN A 43 3.17 -3.97 8.56
N VAL A 44 4.10 -4.40 7.72
CA VAL A 44 3.82 -5.09 6.46
C VAL A 44 3.90 -6.59 6.68
N SER A 45 2.92 -7.34 6.17
CA SER A 45 2.99 -8.80 6.13
C SER A 45 2.44 -9.37 4.84
N TYR A 46 3.08 -10.41 4.30
CA TYR A 46 2.61 -11.11 3.11
C TYR A 46 2.95 -12.60 3.14
N SER A 47 2.30 -13.37 2.26
CA SER A 47 2.54 -14.78 2.04
C SER A 47 3.38 -15.00 0.78
N GLU A 48 4.30 -15.96 0.82
CA GLU A 48 5.07 -16.39 -0.35
C GLU A 48 4.51 -17.70 -0.91
N PRO A 49 4.45 -17.89 -2.24
CA PRO A 49 3.96 -19.12 -2.84
C PRO A 49 4.75 -20.34 -2.36
N GLY A 50 4.04 -21.33 -1.81
CA GLY A 50 4.64 -22.58 -1.31
C GLY A 50 5.27 -22.49 0.09
N SER A 51 5.21 -21.33 0.74
CA SER A 51 5.61 -21.16 2.14
C SER A 51 4.41 -21.37 3.08
N GLN A 52 4.65 -21.95 4.24
CA GLN A 52 3.68 -21.98 5.35
C GLN A 52 3.84 -20.77 6.30
N GLY A 53 4.88 -19.96 6.11
CA GLY A 53 5.17 -18.78 6.92
C GLY A 53 4.71 -17.48 6.25
N GLN A 54 4.55 -16.44 7.06
CA GLN A 54 4.39 -15.06 6.58
C GLN A 54 5.70 -14.30 6.76
N THR A 55 6.07 -13.54 5.74
CA THR A 55 7.15 -12.55 5.83
C THR A 55 6.58 -11.29 6.50
N ARG A 56 7.34 -10.70 7.43
CA ARG A 56 6.94 -9.52 8.20
C ARG A 56 8.10 -8.56 8.40
N PHE A 57 7.84 -7.28 8.25
CA PHE A 57 8.82 -6.22 8.47
C PHE A 57 8.11 -4.89 8.75
N GLU A 58 8.86 -3.92 9.27
CA GLU A 58 8.36 -2.58 9.56
C GLU A 58 8.90 -1.58 8.54
N VAL A 59 8.06 -0.63 8.17
CA VAL A 59 8.39 0.51 7.33
C VAL A 59 7.93 1.77 8.05
N ASN A 60 8.77 2.80 8.10
CA ASN A 60 8.36 4.09 8.64
C ASN A 60 7.76 4.93 7.52
N ALA A 61 6.64 5.60 7.79
CA ALA A 61 5.99 6.54 6.89
C ALA A 61 6.04 7.95 7.46
N GLU A 62 6.39 8.93 6.64
CA GLU A 62 6.39 10.36 6.97
C GLU A 62 5.65 11.11 5.85
N TYR A 63 4.61 11.86 6.19
CA TYR A 63 3.87 12.69 5.24
C TYR A 63 4.61 14.00 4.97
N VAL A 64 4.75 14.36 3.68
CA VAL A 64 5.40 15.60 3.23
C VAL A 64 4.33 16.51 2.63
N PRO A 65 3.85 17.52 3.38
CA PRO A 65 2.76 18.38 2.93
C PRO A 65 3.06 19.18 1.66
N GLU A 66 4.33 19.50 1.40
CA GLU A 66 4.74 20.28 0.24
C GLU A 66 4.53 19.55 -1.08
N ASP A 67 4.70 18.22 -1.07
CA ASP A 67 4.65 17.35 -2.24
C ASP A 67 3.37 16.50 -2.30
N ASP A 68 2.51 16.60 -1.28
CA ASP A 68 1.27 15.82 -1.12
C ASP A 68 1.54 14.30 -1.27
N ASN A 69 2.56 13.81 -0.57
CA ASN A 69 2.98 12.41 -0.59
C ASN A 69 3.45 11.94 0.78
N ALA A 70 3.64 10.63 0.93
CA ALA A 70 4.34 10.06 2.07
C ALA A 70 5.66 9.42 1.62
N ILE A 71 6.70 9.55 2.44
CA ILE A 71 7.97 8.86 2.27
C ILE A 71 7.95 7.62 3.15
N LEU A 72 8.03 6.45 2.51
CA LEU A 72 8.16 5.16 3.17
C LEU A 72 9.64 4.76 3.21
N THR A 73 10.18 4.47 4.40
CA THR A 73 11.57 4.04 4.59
C THR A 73 11.65 2.74 5.39
N GLY A 74 12.27 1.72 4.81
CA GLY A 74 12.41 0.39 5.41
C GLY A 74 13.24 -0.53 4.51
N GLU A 75 13.77 -1.63 5.04
CA GLU A 75 14.53 -2.62 4.25
C GLU A 75 15.67 -2.03 3.39
N GLY A 76 16.27 -0.92 3.83
CA GLY A 76 17.32 -0.20 3.08
C GLY A 76 16.82 0.52 1.81
N MET A 77 15.51 0.66 1.64
CA MET A 77 14.85 1.31 0.51
C MET A 77 14.04 2.53 0.96
N ARG A 78 13.81 3.44 0.00
CA ARG A 78 12.95 4.62 0.16
C ARG A 78 11.93 4.67 -0.99
N VAL A 79 10.65 4.75 -0.66
CA VAL A 79 9.52 4.77 -1.59
C VAL A 79 8.69 6.02 -1.36
N GLU A 80 8.44 6.79 -2.41
CA GLU A 80 7.47 7.89 -2.38
C GLU A 80 6.09 7.33 -2.72
N LEU A 81 5.14 7.49 -1.80
CA LEU A 81 3.77 7.01 -1.87
C LEU A 81 2.82 8.18 -2.12
N TYR A 82 2.10 8.13 -3.23
CA TYR A 82 1.12 9.14 -3.63
C TYR A 82 -0.28 8.54 -3.61
N LEU A 83 -1.21 9.19 -2.93
CA LEU A 83 -2.64 8.89 -3.06
C LEU A 83 -3.18 9.57 -4.33
N LEU A 84 -3.62 8.80 -5.30
CA LEU A 84 -3.98 9.32 -6.63
C LEU A 84 -5.40 9.88 -6.70
N LEU A 85 -6.28 9.44 -5.80
CA LEU A 85 -7.68 9.82 -5.72
C LEU A 85 -8.14 9.80 -4.26
N PRO A 86 -9.14 10.59 -3.88
CA PRO A 86 -9.78 10.44 -2.57
C PRO A 86 -10.25 9.00 -2.33
N PRO A 87 -10.20 8.49 -1.08
CA PRO A 87 -10.57 7.10 -0.80
C PRO A 87 -11.99 6.78 -1.27
N TYR A 88 -12.13 5.74 -2.09
CA TYR A 88 -13.43 5.30 -2.59
C TYR A 88 -14.24 4.68 -1.46
N ASN A 89 -15.42 5.25 -1.20
CA ASN A 89 -16.27 4.93 -0.04
C ASN A 89 -15.54 5.00 1.32
N GLY A 90 -14.46 5.77 1.42
CA GLY A 90 -13.64 5.84 2.63
C GLY A 90 -12.87 4.55 2.96
N GLN A 91 -12.79 3.58 2.04
CA GLN A 91 -12.28 2.23 2.32
C GLN A 91 -11.25 1.73 1.31
N ALA A 92 -11.33 2.16 0.05
CA ALA A 92 -10.36 1.77 -0.97
C ALA A 92 -9.46 2.92 -1.41
N TYR A 93 -8.17 2.62 -1.55
CA TYR A 93 -7.10 3.58 -1.79
C TYR A 93 -6.35 3.20 -3.06
N TYR A 94 -6.14 4.16 -3.95
CA TYR A 94 -5.34 3.97 -5.16
C TYR A 94 -4.02 4.72 -5.03
N PHE A 95 -2.94 3.96 -4.91
CA PHE A 95 -1.61 4.50 -4.68
C PHE A 95 -0.72 4.37 -5.92
N ARG A 96 0.16 5.37 -6.10
CA ARG A 96 1.37 5.27 -6.89
C ARG A 96 2.56 5.25 -5.96
N GLU A 97 3.43 4.26 -6.12
CA GLU A 97 4.69 4.13 -5.39
C GLU A 97 5.88 4.31 -6.33
N VAL A 98 6.85 5.11 -5.92
CA VAL A 98 8.10 5.35 -6.66
C VAL A 98 9.28 4.96 -5.78
N VAL A 99 10.00 3.91 -6.15
CA VAL A 99 11.26 3.58 -5.48
C VAL A 99 12.31 4.62 -5.88
N THR A 100 12.91 5.31 -4.92
CA THR A 100 13.90 6.38 -5.17
C THR A 100 15.34 5.84 -5.09
N PRO A 101 16.32 6.46 -5.81
CA PRO A 101 16.22 7.67 -6.64
C PRO A 101 15.75 7.45 -8.09
N SER A 102 15.65 6.22 -8.59
CA SER A 102 15.27 5.94 -10.00
C SER A 102 14.74 4.52 -10.21
N GLY A 103 14.13 3.96 -9.17
CA GLY A 103 13.56 2.62 -9.19
C GLY A 103 12.19 2.53 -9.85
N PRO A 104 11.56 1.34 -9.80
CA PRO A 104 10.30 1.09 -10.47
C PRO A 104 9.16 1.97 -9.94
N ILE A 105 8.21 2.27 -10.82
CA ILE A 105 6.91 2.84 -10.47
C ILE A 105 5.93 1.68 -10.37
N SER A 106 5.20 1.61 -9.26
CA SER A 106 4.09 0.66 -9.10
C SER A 106 2.79 1.40 -8.81
N MET A 107 1.69 0.83 -9.30
CA MET A 107 0.33 1.28 -9.07
C MET A 107 -0.37 0.17 -8.29
N LYS A 108 -1.00 0.52 -7.17
CA LYS A 108 -1.55 -0.45 -6.23
C LYS A 108 -2.90 0.03 -5.70
N ILE A 109 -3.85 -0.89 -5.56
CA ILE A 109 -5.14 -0.64 -4.94
C ILE A 109 -5.23 -1.46 -3.65
N TYR A 110 -5.51 -0.76 -2.56
CA TYR A 110 -5.74 -1.35 -1.25
C TYR A 110 -7.20 -1.14 -0.82
N ASP A 111 -7.71 -2.02 0.03
CA ASP A 111 -9.03 -1.92 0.68
C ASP A 111 -8.86 -2.10 2.19
N THR A 112 -9.74 -1.56 3.02
CA THR A 112 -9.80 -1.88 4.46
C THR A 112 -10.66 -3.11 4.74
N ASN A 113 -11.40 -3.60 3.73
CA ASN A 113 -12.11 -4.86 3.79
C ASN A 113 -11.31 -5.98 3.09
N PRO A 114 -11.06 -7.13 3.76
CA PRO A 114 -10.35 -8.25 3.15
C PRO A 114 -11.03 -8.84 1.90
N THR A 115 -12.31 -8.59 1.66
CA THR A 115 -13.02 -9.07 0.45
C THR A 115 -12.70 -8.26 -0.80
N CYS A 116 -12.03 -7.09 -0.68
CA CYS A 116 -11.63 -6.24 -1.80
C CYS A 116 -12.77 -5.73 -2.69
N GLU A 117 -14.01 -5.71 -2.19
CA GLU A 117 -15.18 -5.28 -2.96
C GLU A 117 -15.10 -3.80 -3.39
N ASN A 118 -14.64 -2.90 -2.51
CA ASN A 118 -14.47 -1.49 -2.87
C ASN A 118 -13.29 -1.31 -3.82
N ALA A 119 -12.19 -2.03 -3.59
CA ALA A 119 -11.04 -2.03 -4.47
C ALA A 119 -11.38 -2.53 -5.88
N LEU A 120 -12.25 -3.54 -6.02
CA LEU A 120 -12.69 -4.04 -7.33
C LEU A 120 -13.51 -2.98 -8.06
N ALA A 121 -14.46 -2.33 -7.39
CA ALA A 121 -15.23 -1.23 -7.95
C ALA A 121 -14.32 -0.06 -8.38
N LEU A 122 -13.34 0.29 -7.54
CA LEU A 122 -12.36 1.33 -7.85
C LEU A 122 -11.47 0.94 -9.05
N ARG A 123 -10.99 -0.31 -9.13
CA ARG A 123 -10.20 -0.82 -10.27
C ARG A 123 -10.94 -0.60 -11.59
N THR A 124 -12.24 -0.91 -11.65
CA THR A 124 -13.04 -0.71 -12.86
C THR A 124 -13.12 0.76 -13.30
N LEU A 125 -13.01 1.70 -12.37
CA LEU A 125 -13.01 3.14 -12.68
C LEU A 125 -11.64 3.63 -13.14
N VAL A 126 -10.56 3.20 -12.49
CA VAL A 126 -9.21 3.75 -12.70
C VAL A 126 -8.37 2.98 -13.71
N CYS A 127 -8.77 1.77 -14.05
CA CYS A 127 -8.05 0.86 -14.93
C CYS A 127 -9.03 0.08 -15.82
N PRO A 128 -9.67 0.76 -16.81
CA PRO A 128 -10.52 0.08 -17.78
C PRO A 128 -9.69 -0.87 -18.65
N GLU A 129 -10.34 -1.92 -19.18
CA GLU A 129 -9.62 -2.96 -19.92
C GLU A 129 -9.07 -2.45 -21.27
N PRO A 130 -7.85 -2.86 -21.68
CA PRO A 130 -6.95 -3.80 -20.99
C PRO A 130 -6.23 -3.17 -19.79
N CYS A 131 -6.30 -3.84 -18.63
CA CYS A 131 -5.74 -3.35 -17.37
C CYS A 131 -4.54 -4.19 -16.90
N SER A 132 -3.46 -3.52 -16.47
CA SER A 132 -2.24 -4.17 -15.95
C SER A 132 -2.25 -4.42 -14.44
N LEU A 133 -3.30 -4.02 -13.74
CA LEU A 133 -3.48 -4.32 -12.31
C LEU A 133 -4.02 -5.73 -12.14
N GLU A 134 -3.20 -6.61 -11.59
CA GLU A 134 -3.47 -8.02 -11.30
C GLU A 134 -3.92 -8.21 -9.85
N SER A 135 -4.76 -9.22 -9.59
CA SER A 135 -5.21 -9.57 -8.24
C SER A 135 -4.06 -10.13 -7.41
N THR A 136 -3.97 -9.70 -6.16
CA THR A 136 -3.02 -10.23 -5.16
C THR A 136 -3.71 -10.98 -4.01
N ARG A 137 -5.03 -11.18 -4.15
CA ARG A 137 -5.91 -11.95 -3.27
C ARG A 137 -6.42 -13.19 -3.98
#